data_AF-A0A550H7Q0-F1
#
_entry.id   AF-A0A550H7Q0-F1
#
_cell.length_a   1.000
_cell.length_b   1.000
_cell.length_c   1.000
_cell.angle_alpha   90.00
_cell.angle_beta   90.00
_cell.angle_gamma   90.00
#
_symmetry.space_group_name_H-M   'P 1'
#
loop_
_entity.id
_entity.type
_entity.pdbx_description
1 polymer ?
#
loop_
_entity_poly.entity_id
_entity_poly.type
_entity_poly.pdbx_seq_one_letter_code
_entity_poly.pdbx_strand_id
1 'polypeptide(L)' 'MSFRLGLGDISGIQEVLVLALMIVSIFALFFSDLELVYKIGIAALVFSLIFLTSLAGQLLKQEEPKSKL' A
#
# COMPACT_ATOMS: atom_id res chain seq x y z
N MET A 1 0.78 -14.19 -16.54
CA MET A 1 -0.10 -14.40 -15.37
C MET A 1 -0.06 -13.15 -14.54
N SER A 2 -1.18 -12.43 -14.39
CA SER A 2 -1.24 -11.27 -13.50
C SER A 2 -1.18 -11.76 -12.07
N PHE A 3 -0.14 -11.37 -11.34
CA PHE A 3 0.04 -11.66 -9.92
C PHE A 3 -0.98 -10.86 -9.11
N ARG A 4 -2.26 -11.24 -9.20
CA ARG A 4 -3.36 -10.56 -8.53
C ARG A 4 -3.40 -11.04 -7.09
N LEU A 5 -2.89 -10.22 -6.17
CA LEU A 5 -2.79 -10.53 -4.73
C LEU A 5 -4.14 -10.48 -3.99
N GLY A 6 -5.25 -10.80 -4.65
CA GLY A 6 -6.61 -10.66 -4.09
C GLY A 6 -7.06 -9.20 -3.96
N LEU A 7 -6.27 -8.23 -4.45
CA LEU A 7 -6.56 -6.80 -4.45
C LEU A 7 -7.33 -6.39 -5.71
N GLY A 8 -8.39 -7.13 -6.05
CA GLY A 8 -9.09 -7.06 -7.34
C GLY A 8 -9.66 -5.68 -7.72
N ASP A 9 -9.83 -4.78 -6.74
CA ASP A 9 -10.38 -3.44 -6.90
C ASP A 9 -9.35 -2.32 -6.76
N ILE A 10 -8.05 -2.61 -6.78
CA ILE A 10 -7.00 -1.60 -6.69
C ILE A 10 -6.40 -1.32 -8.08
N SER A 11 -6.12 -0.05 -8.39
CA SER A 11 -5.47 0.31 -9.66
C SER A 11 -4.08 -0.34 -9.71
N GLY A 12 -3.63 -0.77 -10.90
CA GLY A 12 -2.34 -1.50 -11.01
C GLY A 12 -1.14 -0.73 -10.45
N ILE A 13 -1.19 0.61 -10.46
CA ILE A 13 -0.16 1.48 -9.87
C ILE A 13 -0.14 1.35 -8.34
N GLN A 14 -1.31 1.30 -7.72
CA GLN A 14 -1.43 1.18 -6.27
C GLN A 14 -1.05 -0.24 -5.78
N GLU A 15 -1.33 -1.29 -6.55
CA GLU A 15 -0.84 -2.65 -6.23
C GLU A 15 0.70 -2.71 -6.21
N VAL A 16 1.36 -2.10 -7.20
CA VAL A 16 2.82 -2.01 -7.27
C VAL A 16 3.40 -1.17 -6.14
N LEU A 17 2.76 -0.04 -5.78
CA LEU A 17 3.17 0.80 -4.65
C LEU A 17 3.09 0.05 -3.32
N VAL A 18 1.98 -0.67 -3.09
CA VAL A 18 1.81 -1.47 -1.86
C VAL A 18 2.86 -2.57 -1.80
N LEU A 19 3.12 -3.26 -2.91
CA LEU A 19 4.15 -4.29 -2.98
C LEU A 19 5.56 -3.76 -2.69
N ALA A 20 5.92 -2.63 -3.31
CA ALA A 20 7.20 -1.98 -3.05
C ALA A 20 7.35 -1.58 -1.58
N LEU A 21 6.30 -0.99 -0.98
CA LEU A 21 6.28 -0.62 0.44
C LEU A 21 6.38 -1.84 1.36
N MET A 22 5.72 -2.95 1.03
CA MET A 22 5.84 -4.20 1.80
C MET A 22 7.28 -4.73 1.77
N ILE A 23 7.92 -4.76 0.60
CA ILE A 23 9.30 -5.24 0.47
C ILE A 23 10.25 -4.36 1.28
N VAL A 24 10.18 -3.04 1.12
CA VAL A 24 11.00 -2.08 1.88
C VAL A 24 10.80 -2.24 3.38
N SER A 25 9.55 -2.44 3.83
CA SER A 25 9.24 -2.66 5.25
C SER A 25 9.85 -3.94 5.80
N ILE A 26 9.81 -5.04 5.04
CA ILE A 26 10.42 -6.31 5.46
C ILE A 26 11.93 -6.11 5.63
N PHE A 27 12.60 -5.44 4.69
CA PHE A 27 14.03 -5.14 4.82
C PHE A 27 14.34 -4.25 6.04
N ALA A 28 13.55 -3.21 6.26
CA ALA A 28 13.74 -2.32 7.40
C ALA A 28 13.50 -3.01 8.75
N LEU A 29 12.49 -3.88 8.87
CA LEU A 29 12.13 -4.54 10.12
C LEU A 29 13.03 -5.73 10.45
N PHE A 30 13.40 -6.53 9.46
CA PHE A 30 14.09 -7.81 9.69
C PHE A 30 15.59 -7.78 9.39
N PHE A 31 16.06 -6.90 8.50
CA PHE A 31 17.47 -6.89 8.07
C PHE A 31 18.26 -5.67 8.53
N SER A 32 17.60 -4.62 9.04
CA SER A 32 18.30 -3.49 9.63
C SER A 32 18.47 -3.68 11.15
N ASP A 33 19.69 -3.44 11.62
CA ASP A 33 20.05 -3.38 13.04
C ASP A 33 19.60 -2.04 13.63
N LEU A 34 18.29 -1.81 13.61
CA LEU A 34 17.62 -0.63 14.12
C LEU A 34 16.98 -0.94 15.47
N GLU A 35 17.02 0.04 16.37
CA GLU A 35 16.36 -0.06 17.66
C GLU A 35 14.84 -0.31 17.49
N LEU A 36 14.24 -1.06 18.41
CA LEU A 36 12.84 -1.49 18.31
C LEU A 36 11.87 -0.30 18.11
N VAL A 37 12.17 0.84 18.73
CA VAL A 37 11.40 2.09 18.58
C VAL A 37 11.36 2.55 17.12
N TYR A 38 12.49 2.50 16.40
CA TYR A 38 12.54 2.88 14.98
C TYR A 38 11.75 1.90 14.11
N LYS A 39 11.80 0.61 14.43
CA LYS A 39 11.01 -0.41 13.71
C LYS A 39 9.51 -0.16 13.82
N ILE A 40 9.04 0.17 15.02
CA ILE A 40 7.63 0.54 15.27
C ILE A 40 7.27 1.82 14.49
N GLY A 41 8.15 2.82 14.49
CA GLY A 41 7.95 4.06 13.73
C GLY A 41 7.82 3.81 12.22
N ILE A 42 8.71 2.99 11.65
CA ILE A 42 8.67 2.63 10.22
C ILE A 42 7.38 1.88 9.89
N ALA A 43 6.98 0.91 10.73
CA ALA A 43 5.74 0.17 10.52
C ALA A 43 4.51 1.10 10.54
N ALA A 44 4.45 2.03 11.49
CA ALA A 44 3.36 3.00 11.58
C ALA A 44 3.32 3.93 10.35
N LEU A 45 4.47 4.43 9.90
CA LEU A 45 4.55 5.30 8.72
C LEU A 45 4.11 4.60 7.44
N VAL A 46 4.60 3.38 7.22
CA VAL A 46 4.23 2.60 6.03
C VAL A 46 2.74 2.25 6.06
N PHE A 47 2.21 1.84 7.21
CA PHE A 47 0.79 1.58 7.38
C PHE A 47 -0.05 2.83 7.04
N SER A 48 0.31 3.99 7.58
CA SER A 48 -0.39 5.25 7.28
C SER A 48 -0.35 5.61 5.80
N LEU A 49 0.79 5.43 5.13
CA LEU A 49 0.91 5.67 3.69
C LEU A 49 0.01 4.76 2.85
N ILE A 50 0.03 3.45 3.14
CA ILE A 50 -0.82 2.47 2.46
C ILE A 50 -2.30 2.79 2.71
N PHE A 51 -2.64 3.14 3.95
CA PHE A 51 -4.00 3.52 4.31
C PHE A 51 -4.47 4.77 3.55
N LEU A 52 -3.67 5.84 3.53
CA LEU A 52 -4.02 7.08 2.85
C LEU A 52 -4.19 6.90 1.35
N THR A 53 -3.26 6.18 0.72
CA THR A 53 -3.31 5.90 -0.72
C THR A 53 -4.49 5.00 -1.08
N SER A 54 -4.84 4.05 -0.21
CA SER A 54 -6.05 3.23 -0.38
C SER A 54 -7.33 4.03 -0.24
N LEU A 55 -7.41 4.89 0.77
CA LEU A 55 -8.55 5.76 0.97
C LEU A 55 -8.73 6.72 -0.22
N ALA A 56 -7.65 7.36 -0.67
CA ALA A 56 -7.67 8.24 -1.83
C ALA A 56 -8.10 7.50 -3.11
N GLY A 57 -7.58 6.30 -3.34
CA GLY A 57 -7.99 5.46 -4.48
C GLY A 57 -9.47 5.09 -4.44
N GLN A 58 -10.00 4.79 -3.26
CA GLN A 58 -11.43 4.49 -3.07
C GLN A 58 -12.31 5.72 -3.31
N LEU A 59 -11.91 6.90 -2.80
CA LEU A 59 -12.63 8.16 -2.99
C LEU A 59 -12.67 8.56 -4.48
N LEU A 60 -11.54 8.46 -5.18
CA LEU A 60 -11.48 8.74 -6.62
C LEU A 60 -12.34 7.77 -7.43
N LYS A 61 -12.39 6.48 -7.05
CA LYS A 61 -13.30 5.50 -7.68
C LYS A 61 -14.78 5.75 -7.37
N GLN A 62 -15.11 6.37 -6.25
CA GLN A 62 -16.49 6.73 -5.91
C GLN A 62 -16.99 7.94 -6.71
N GLU A 63 -16.08 8.82 -7.14
CA GLU A 63 -16.41 10.00 -7.95
C GLU A 63 -16.49 9.73 -9.45
N GLU A 64 -15.97 8.60 -9.95
CA GLU A 64 -16.22 8.19 -11.34
C GLU A 64 -17.73 7.91 -11.50
N PRO A 65 -18.50 8.75 -12.23
CA PRO A 65 -19.90 8.45 -12.46
C PRO A 65 -19.96 7.10 -13.18
N LYS A 66 -20.95 6.27 -12.82
CA LYS A 66 -21.41 5.15 -13.65
C LYS A 66 -21.88 5.70 -15.02
N SER A 67 -20.97 6.15 -15.86
CA SER A 67 -21.18 6.32 -17.29
C SER A 67 -20.81 5.00 -17.94
N LYS A 68 -21.63 3.99 -17.62
CA LYS A 68 -21.79 2.83 -18.49
C LYS A 68 -23.21 2.97 -19.05
N LEU A 69 -23.28 3.63 -20.20
CA LEU A 69 -24.28 3.37 -21.23
C LEU A 69 -24.23 1.89 -21.61
#